data_AF-A0A9W3ASE1-F1
#
_entry.id   AF-A0A9W3ASE1-F1
#
_cell.length_a   1.000
_cell.length_b   1.000
_cell.length_c   1.000
_cell.angle_alpha   90.00
_cell.angle_beta   90.00
_cell.angle_gamma   90.00
#
_symmetry.space_group_name_H-M   'P 1'
#
loop_
_entity.id
_entity.type
_entity.pdbx_description
1 polymer ?
#
loop_
_entity_poly.entity_id
_entity_poly.type
_entity_poly.pdbx_seq_one_letter_code
_entity_poly.pdbx_strand_id
1 'polypeptide(L)'
;MLTKTLQSLALGFLVLIQASSTSGRVVTRLVNDINGAVTKCQGDKSCFPDMNSNSSWILAFRGTAAIGKPVYPAYVDGTGLPKRIQKGCMQVGQNLPCSNHFRNNTVLDNWKNISEVALVIYKNSTPVHHVIFNGSSSTYMTWMDKNKIESTSWVDIYNNSANYFGIFGHQENAMRRTFFMNHNYGTCPNDQGWFVAVDNILGDCMWEQTPKFPMFKYSTGNIMINWNEAKTDHAEYFAVFVKYNKST
;
A
#
# COMPACT_ATOMS: atom_id res chain seq x y z
N MET A 1 -29.39 -10.95 -23.26
CA MET A 1 -29.51 -9.48 -23.39
C MET A 1 -29.13 -8.88 -22.04
N LEU A 2 -27.86 -8.62 -21.76
CA LEU A 2 -27.19 -7.33 -22.01
C LEU A 2 -25.65 -7.49 -22.05
N THR A 3 -25.14 -8.57 -22.65
CA THR A 3 -23.70 -8.81 -22.89
C THR A 3 -23.23 -8.29 -24.26
N LYS A 4 -23.86 -7.23 -24.79
CA LYS A 4 -23.53 -6.66 -26.11
C LYS A 4 -23.09 -5.18 -26.10
N THR A 5 -23.01 -4.53 -24.94
CA THR A 5 -22.67 -3.10 -24.88
C THR A 5 -21.22 -2.79 -24.50
N LEU A 6 -20.45 -3.75 -23.97
CA LEU A 6 -19.02 -3.55 -23.70
C LEU A 6 -18.07 -4.06 -24.81
N GLN A 7 -18.59 -4.74 -25.83
CA GLN A 7 -17.81 -5.01 -27.06
C GLN A 7 -17.71 -3.77 -27.96
N SER A 8 -18.55 -2.75 -27.78
CA SER A 8 -18.54 -1.55 -28.64
C SER A 8 -17.45 -0.55 -28.28
N LEU A 9 -16.98 -0.51 -27.02
CA LEU A 9 -15.91 0.42 -26.60
C LEU A 9 -14.50 -0.16 -26.79
N ALA A 10 -14.36 -1.49 -26.81
CA ALA A 10 -13.10 -2.15 -27.19
C ALA A 10 -12.88 -2.19 -28.72
N LEU A 11 -13.94 -2.08 -29.54
CA LEU A 11 -13.81 -1.90 -30.99
C LEU A 11 -13.53 -0.44 -31.40
N GLY A 12 -13.89 0.55 -30.57
CA GLY A 12 -13.66 1.96 -30.88
C GLY A 12 -12.18 2.37 -30.94
N PHE A 13 -11.30 1.68 -30.20
CA PHE A 13 -9.86 1.90 -30.26
C PHE A 13 -9.12 0.95 -31.21
N LEU A 14 -9.79 -0.09 -31.72
CA LEU A 14 -9.21 -1.05 -32.66
C LEU A 14 -9.39 -0.65 -34.14
N VAL A 15 -10.17 0.40 -34.45
CA VAL A 15 -10.48 0.79 -35.83
C VAL A 15 -9.60 1.94 -36.39
N LEU A 16 -8.65 2.49 -35.64
CA LEU A 16 -7.82 3.60 -36.16
C LEU A 16 -6.33 3.31 -36.36
N ILE A 17 -5.91 2.04 -36.39
CA ILE A 17 -4.55 1.68 -36.84
C ILE A 17 -4.60 0.52 -37.83
N GLN A 18 -5.36 0.69 -38.92
CA GLN A 18 -4.97 0.10 -40.20
C GLN A 18 -4.03 1.07 -40.92
N ALA A 19 -2.77 1.10 -40.51
CA ALA A 19 -1.69 1.67 -41.32
C ALA A 19 -0.35 1.01 -40.97
N SER A 20 0.20 0.28 -41.94
CA SER A 20 1.51 -0.39 -41.98
C SER A 20 1.69 -1.66 -41.13
N SER A 21 2.03 -2.75 -41.82
CA SER A 21 2.34 -4.08 -41.25
C SER A 21 3.60 -4.12 -40.37
N THR A 22 4.41 -3.06 -40.40
CA THR A 22 5.52 -2.81 -39.46
C THR A 22 5.03 -2.34 -38.09
N SER A 23 3.94 -1.56 -38.03
CA SER A 23 3.39 -1.02 -36.79
C SER A 23 2.65 -2.08 -35.97
N GLY A 24 1.95 -3.02 -36.62
CA GLY A 24 1.23 -4.10 -35.93
C GLY A 24 2.13 -4.99 -35.06
N ARG A 25 3.29 -5.43 -35.58
CA ARG A 25 4.26 -6.22 -34.78
C ARG A 25 4.89 -5.42 -33.65
N VAL A 26 5.18 -4.14 -33.88
CA VAL A 26 5.75 -3.24 -32.85
C VAL A 26 4.74 -2.99 -31.73
N VAL A 27 3.47 -2.77 -32.08
CA VAL A 27 2.37 -2.61 -31.11
C VAL A 27 2.13 -3.90 -30.33
N THR A 28 2.10 -5.07 -30.98
CA THR A 28 1.98 -6.35 -30.25
C THR A 28 3.16 -6.60 -29.32
N ARG A 29 4.39 -6.23 -29.73
CA ARG A 29 5.59 -6.36 -28.90
C ARG A 29 5.55 -5.39 -27.71
N LEU A 30 5.21 -4.13 -27.94
CA LEU A 30 5.01 -3.14 -26.87
C LEU A 30 3.89 -3.55 -25.91
N VAL A 31 2.76 -4.08 -26.40
CA VAL A 31 1.68 -4.58 -25.54
C VAL A 31 2.14 -5.80 -24.74
N ASN A 32 2.93 -6.70 -25.34
CA ASN A 32 3.49 -7.85 -24.63
C ASN A 32 4.59 -7.45 -23.63
N ASP A 33 5.39 -6.42 -23.94
CA ASP A 33 6.43 -5.88 -23.06
C ASP A 33 5.78 -5.09 -21.90
N ILE A 34 4.70 -4.34 -22.16
CA ILE A 34 3.88 -3.68 -21.14
C ILE A 34 3.17 -4.73 -20.28
N ASN A 35 2.51 -5.74 -20.87
CA ASN A 35 1.87 -6.82 -20.11
C ASN A 35 2.91 -7.63 -19.31
N GLY A 36 4.10 -7.85 -19.88
CA GLY A 36 5.24 -8.47 -19.22
C GLY A 36 5.76 -7.65 -18.05
N ALA A 37 5.88 -6.32 -18.20
CA ALA A 37 6.27 -5.41 -17.12
C ALA A 37 5.18 -5.30 -16.02
N VAL A 38 3.90 -5.33 -16.41
CA VAL A 38 2.72 -5.26 -15.53
C VAL A 38 2.53 -6.56 -14.72
N THR A 39 3.04 -7.70 -15.20
CA THR A 39 2.97 -9.03 -14.54
C THR A 39 4.23 -9.36 -13.72
N LYS A 40 5.30 -8.55 -13.80
CA LYS A 40 6.62 -8.90 -13.22
C LYS A 40 6.74 -8.71 -11.70
N CYS A 41 5.91 -7.88 -11.07
CA CYS A 41 6.14 -7.48 -9.68
C CYS A 41 5.62 -8.47 -8.62
N GLN A 42 4.90 -9.53 -9.00
CA GLN A 42 4.42 -10.53 -8.04
C GLN A 42 5.54 -11.54 -7.73
N GLY A 43 6.29 -11.29 -6.67
CA GLY A 43 7.34 -12.18 -6.15
C GLY A 43 8.77 -11.91 -6.64
N ASP A 44 8.97 -10.96 -7.56
CA ASP A 44 10.29 -10.49 -7.96
C ASP A 44 10.78 -9.38 -7.00
N LYS A 45 11.79 -9.70 -6.18
CA LYS A 45 12.40 -8.75 -5.23
C LYS A 45 13.04 -7.54 -5.90
N SER A 46 13.39 -7.64 -7.20
CA SER A 46 13.97 -6.51 -7.93
C SER A 46 13.00 -5.35 -8.15
N CYS A 47 11.69 -5.60 -8.01
CA CYS A 47 10.65 -4.59 -8.11
C CYS A 47 10.42 -3.82 -6.80
N PHE A 48 11.14 -4.16 -5.73
CA PHE A 48 11.06 -3.46 -4.46
C PHE A 48 12.34 -2.69 -4.19
N PRO A 49 12.26 -1.50 -3.58
CA PRO A 49 13.45 -0.84 -3.05
C PRO A 49 14.19 -1.78 -2.09
N ASP A 50 15.52 -1.82 -2.19
CA ASP A 50 16.34 -2.56 -1.22
C ASP A 50 16.22 -1.86 0.14
N MET A 51 15.42 -2.45 1.05
CA MET A 51 15.19 -1.92 2.39
C MET A 51 16.13 -2.52 3.44
N ASN A 52 17.22 -3.18 3.02
CA ASN A 52 18.22 -3.75 3.93
C ASN A 52 19.20 -2.70 4.48
N SER A 53 19.99 -3.07 5.48
CA SER A 53 20.86 -2.18 6.27
C SER A 53 21.90 -1.36 5.49
N ASN A 54 22.18 -1.72 4.23
CA ASN A 54 23.12 -1.00 3.37
C ASN A 54 22.44 0.04 2.46
N SER A 55 21.13 0.21 2.55
CA SER A 55 20.39 1.19 1.76
C SER A 55 20.31 2.55 2.48
N SER A 56 20.01 3.60 1.70
CA SER A 56 19.73 4.93 2.25
C SER A 56 18.37 5.02 2.97
N TRP A 57 17.61 3.93 3.03
CA TRP A 57 16.28 3.90 3.63
C TRP A 57 16.37 3.63 5.13
N ILE A 58 15.64 4.43 5.90
CA ILE A 58 15.56 4.30 7.35
C ILE A 58 14.16 3.86 7.72
N LEU A 59 14.03 2.78 8.49
CA LEU A 59 12.76 2.33 9.03
C LEU A 59 12.22 3.40 10.00
N ALA A 60 11.11 4.03 9.62
CA ALA A 60 10.42 5.03 10.42
C ALA A 60 9.33 4.40 11.29
N PHE A 61 8.61 3.41 10.75
CA PHE A 61 7.55 2.72 11.47
C PHE A 61 7.35 1.29 10.96
N ARG A 62 6.89 0.40 11.84
CA ARG A 62 6.37 -0.93 11.49
C ARG A 62 5.06 -1.17 12.24
N GLY A 63 3.97 -1.35 11.48
CA GLY A 63 2.72 -1.89 11.99
C GLY A 63 2.77 -3.42 11.95
N THR A 64 2.37 -4.10 13.03
CA THR A 64 2.44 -5.57 13.17
C THR A 64 1.04 -6.09 13.42
N ALA A 65 0.58 -7.05 12.62
CA ALA A 65 -0.79 -7.53 12.68
C ALA A 65 -1.03 -8.43 13.90
N ALA A 66 -2.29 -8.54 14.33
CA ALA A 66 -2.74 -9.50 15.34
C ALA A 66 -2.03 -9.42 16.72
N ILE A 67 -1.52 -8.24 17.10
CA ILE A 67 -0.85 -8.03 18.39
C ILE A 67 -1.74 -7.39 19.48
N GLY A 68 -3.01 -7.13 19.18
CA GLY A 68 -3.97 -6.56 20.12
C GLY A 68 -3.73 -5.07 20.44
N LYS A 69 -3.02 -4.33 19.58
CA LYS A 69 -2.68 -2.91 19.78
C LYS A 69 -2.99 -2.10 18.51
N PRO A 70 -3.54 -0.89 18.62
CA PRO A 70 -3.88 -0.08 17.45
C PRO A 70 -2.63 0.53 16.81
N VAL A 71 -2.62 0.57 15.48
CA VAL A 71 -1.58 1.18 14.66
C VAL A 71 -1.57 2.69 14.80
N TYR A 72 -2.73 3.35 14.69
CA TYR A 72 -2.82 4.81 14.60
C TYR A 72 -2.10 5.54 15.75
N PRO A 73 -2.45 5.32 17.03
CA PRO A 73 -1.79 6.05 18.11
C PRO A 73 -0.33 5.59 18.29
N ALA A 74 -0.01 4.32 18.01
CA ALA A 74 1.37 3.86 18.01
C ALA A 74 2.23 4.54 16.93
N TYR A 75 1.66 4.94 15.79
CA TYR A 75 2.32 5.72 14.76
C TYR A 75 2.44 7.19 15.15
N VAL A 76 1.34 7.78 15.64
CA VAL A 76 1.25 9.23 15.92
C VAL A 76 2.20 9.63 17.03
N ASP A 77 2.14 8.97 18.18
CA ASP A 77 2.86 9.39 19.39
C ASP A 77 3.55 8.24 20.14
N GLY A 78 3.42 7.00 19.65
CA GLY A 78 4.03 5.83 20.28
C GLY A 78 3.20 5.25 21.42
N THR A 79 1.95 5.68 21.60
CA THR A 79 1.02 5.07 22.55
C THR A 79 0.89 3.57 22.32
N GLY A 80 0.93 2.80 23.40
CA GLY A 80 0.86 1.33 23.38
C GLY A 80 2.20 0.62 23.16
N LEU A 81 3.29 1.35 22.87
CA LEU A 81 4.63 0.80 22.74
C LEU A 81 5.30 0.58 24.12
N PRO A 82 5.97 -0.56 24.34
CA PRO A 82 6.79 -0.77 25.54
C PRO A 82 8.10 0.02 25.47
N LYS A 83 8.74 0.24 26.64
CA LYS A 83 10.06 0.88 26.74
C LYS A 83 11.16 0.14 25.97
N ARG A 84 11.04 -1.19 25.81
CA ARG A 84 11.98 -2.03 25.07
C ARG A 84 11.22 -2.76 23.96
N ILE A 85 11.64 -2.50 22.73
CA ILE A 85 11.08 -3.12 21.52
C ILE A 85 11.94 -4.33 21.12
N GLN A 86 11.31 -5.41 20.65
CA GLN A 86 12.04 -6.57 20.17
C GLN A 86 12.82 -6.23 18.90
N LYS A 87 14.03 -6.79 18.76
CA LYS A 87 14.85 -6.63 17.56
C LYS A 87 14.10 -7.01 16.27
N GLY A 88 13.22 -8.00 16.33
CA GLY A 88 12.38 -8.39 15.18
C GLY A 88 11.45 -7.27 14.70
N CYS A 89 10.96 -6.40 15.59
CA CYS A 89 10.10 -5.28 15.23
C CYS A 89 10.86 -4.08 14.64
N MET A 90 12.17 -3.99 14.88
CA MET A 90 13.03 -2.89 14.43
C MET A 90 13.64 -3.12 13.05
N GLN A 91 13.19 -4.15 12.33
CA GLN A 91 13.70 -4.53 11.02
C GLN A 91 12.59 -5.17 10.19
N VAL A 92 12.91 -5.52 8.95
CA VAL A 92 12.03 -6.23 8.00
C VAL A 92 12.79 -7.37 7.34
N GLY A 93 12.10 -8.24 6.62
CA GLY A 93 12.75 -9.26 5.78
C GLY A 93 13.27 -10.49 6.53
N GLN A 94 13.26 -10.45 7.86
CA GLN A 94 13.70 -11.55 8.71
C GLN A 94 12.52 -12.13 9.49
N ASN A 95 12.48 -13.46 9.54
CA ASN A 95 11.52 -14.20 10.34
C ASN A 95 11.93 -14.21 11.82
N LEU A 96 11.83 -13.05 12.47
CA LEU A 96 12.13 -12.88 13.89
C LEU A 96 10.86 -12.51 14.67
N PRO A 97 10.70 -13.01 15.91
CA PRO A 97 9.54 -12.69 16.73
C PRO A 97 9.35 -11.19 16.91
N CYS A 98 8.12 -10.73 16.71
CA CYS A 98 7.70 -9.36 16.95
C CYS A 98 6.24 -9.34 17.45
N SER A 99 6.02 -8.83 18.66
CA SER A 99 4.69 -8.69 19.26
C SER A 99 4.32 -7.24 19.59
N ASN A 100 5.00 -6.29 18.93
CA ASN A 100 4.77 -4.85 19.09
C ASN A 100 4.81 -4.16 17.73
N HIS A 101 4.25 -2.96 17.67
CA HIS A 101 4.64 -2.00 16.63
C HIS A 101 6.05 -1.51 16.90
N PHE A 102 6.67 -0.88 15.91
CA PHE A 102 7.89 -0.11 16.10
C PHE A 102 7.69 1.30 15.57
N ARG A 103 8.12 2.30 16.34
CA ARG A 103 8.12 3.71 15.98
C ARG A 103 9.52 4.27 16.18
N ASN A 104 10.09 4.84 15.14
CA ASN A 104 11.37 5.53 15.23
C ASN A 104 11.11 7.00 15.61
N ASN A 105 11.13 7.29 16.91
CA ASN A 105 10.87 8.62 17.46
C ASN A 105 11.83 9.68 16.89
N THR A 106 13.11 9.33 16.68
CA THR A 106 14.09 10.26 16.09
C THR A 106 13.65 10.74 14.72
N VAL A 107 13.09 9.85 13.89
CA VAL A 107 12.59 10.21 12.54
C VAL A 107 11.24 10.93 12.61
N LEU A 108 10.26 10.34 13.29
CA LEU A 108 8.88 10.81 13.24
C LEU A 108 8.65 12.11 14.03
N ASP A 109 9.37 12.30 15.14
CA ASP A 109 9.28 13.54 15.94
C ASP A 109 10.12 14.68 15.35
N ASN A 110 11.06 14.37 14.45
CA ASN A 110 11.91 15.35 13.78
C ASN A 110 11.79 15.25 12.25
N TRP A 111 10.54 15.23 11.76
CA TRP A 111 10.25 15.10 10.34
C TRP A 111 10.72 16.33 9.54
N LYS A 112 11.91 16.22 8.94
CA LYS A 112 12.51 17.27 8.11
C LYS A 112 13.44 16.67 7.07
N ASN A 113 13.61 17.36 5.94
CA ASN A 113 14.53 16.97 4.86
C ASN A 113 14.29 15.56 4.32
N ILE A 114 13.04 15.10 4.28
CA ILE A 114 12.67 13.79 3.72
C ILE A 114 12.46 13.96 2.22
N SER A 115 13.19 13.19 1.40
CA SER A 115 13.07 13.19 -0.05
C SER A 115 11.96 12.26 -0.51
N GLU A 116 11.92 11.06 0.05
CA GLU A 116 11.02 9.98 -0.34
C GLU A 116 10.52 9.24 0.91
N VAL A 117 9.28 8.75 0.84
CA VAL A 117 8.68 7.88 1.85
C VAL A 117 8.15 6.64 1.16
N ALA A 118 8.43 5.45 1.69
CA ALA A 118 7.93 4.20 1.13
C ALA A 118 7.05 3.48 2.15
N LEU A 119 5.84 3.10 1.74
CA LEU A 119 5.00 2.13 2.44
C LEU A 119 5.18 0.79 1.76
N VAL A 120 5.63 -0.23 2.51
CA VAL A 120 5.87 -1.58 1.99
C VAL A 120 5.11 -2.60 2.83
N ILE A 121 4.38 -3.49 2.16
CA ILE A 121 3.54 -4.53 2.77
C ILE A 121 4.28 -5.86 2.71
N TYR A 122 4.26 -6.62 3.81
CA TYR A 122 4.98 -7.89 3.93
C TYR A 122 4.05 -9.06 4.26
N LYS A 123 4.25 -10.15 3.52
CA LYS A 123 3.64 -11.46 3.77
C LYS A 123 4.75 -12.49 3.86
N ASN A 124 4.76 -13.32 4.89
CA ASN A 124 5.81 -14.31 5.15
C ASN A 124 7.21 -13.69 5.11
N SER A 125 7.35 -12.53 5.75
CA SER A 125 8.57 -11.70 5.73
C SER A 125 9.09 -11.28 4.33
N THR A 126 8.29 -11.42 3.29
CA THR A 126 8.63 -11.04 1.91
C THR A 126 7.78 -9.83 1.50
N PRO A 127 8.38 -8.80 0.88
CA PRO A 127 7.60 -7.66 0.39
C PRO A 127 6.67 -8.12 -0.74
N VAL A 128 5.40 -7.71 -0.68
CA VAL A 128 4.36 -8.08 -1.66
C VAL A 128 3.77 -6.89 -2.40
N HIS A 129 3.72 -5.71 -1.77
CA HIS A 129 3.28 -4.46 -2.38
C HIS A 129 4.07 -3.28 -1.83
N HIS A 130 4.21 -2.25 -2.64
CA HIS A 130 4.83 -0.99 -2.23
C HIS A 130 4.14 0.21 -2.85
N VAL A 131 4.28 1.35 -2.18
CA VAL A 131 4.03 2.69 -2.72
C VAL A 131 5.15 3.61 -2.23
N ILE A 132 5.81 4.28 -3.15
CA ILE A 132 6.82 5.31 -2.89
C ILE A 132 6.17 6.67 -3.16
N PHE A 133 6.35 7.58 -2.21
CA PHE A 133 5.80 8.92 -2.20
C PHE A 133 6.92 9.95 -2.19
N ASN A 134 6.69 11.07 -2.85
CA ASN A 134 7.46 12.28 -2.68
C ASN A 134 7.29 12.83 -1.26
N GLY A 135 8.35 12.74 -0.47
CA GLY A 135 8.39 13.18 0.93
C GLY A 135 8.61 14.70 1.10
N SER A 136 8.88 15.42 0.01
CA SER A 136 9.17 16.85 0.09
C SER A 136 7.94 17.63 0.52
N SER A 137 8.14 18.64 1.38
CA SER A 137 7.07 19.51 1.89
C SER A 137 5.89 18.75 2.51
N SER A 138 6.15 17.59 3.12
CA SER A 138 5.16 16.85 3.90
C SER A 138 5.50 16.87 5.39
N THR A 139 4.54 16.47 6.22
CA THR A 139 4.77 16.10 7.63
C THR A 139 4.73 14.59 7.77
N TYR A 140 5.02 14.08 8.97
CA TYR A 140 4.84 12.67 9.29
C TYR A 140 3.38 12.22 9.17
N MET A 141 2.40 13.14 9.09
CA MET A 141 0.98 12.83 8.91
C MET A 141 0.46 13.04 7.48
N THR A 142 1.18 13.77 6.63
CA THR A 142 0.67 14.20 5.30
C THR A 142 1.48 13.68 4.11
N TRP A 143 2.51 12.85 4.32
CA TRP A 143 3.27 12.27 3.20
C TRP A 143 2.46 11.27 2.38
N MET A 144 1.49 10.59 3.01
CA MET A 144 0.63 9.60 2.36
C MET A 144 -0.51 10.32 1.65
N ASP A 145 -0.20 10.89 0.49
CA ASP A 145 -1.14 11.58 -0.38
C ASP A 145 -1.08 10.95 -1.77
N LYS A 146 -2.24 10.75 -2.40
CA LYS A 146 -2.34 10.18 -3.74
C LYS A 146 -1.54 10.97 -4.77
N ASN A 147 -1.52 12.30 -4.65
CA ASN A 147 -0.81 13.20 -5.55
C ASN A 147 0.71 13.20 -5.34
N LYS A 148 1.18 12.56 -4.26
CA LYS A 148 2.61 12.40 -3.97
C LYS A 148 3.17 11.06 -4.45
N ILE A 149 2.37 10.17 -5.04
CA ILE A 149 2.87 8.85 -5.48
C ILE A 149 3.88 9.03 -6.62
N GLU A 150 5.10 8.53 -6.43
CA GLU A 150 6.16 8.48 -7.43
C GLU A 150 6.26 7.10 -8.09
N SER A 151 6.05 6.02 -7.30
CA SER A 151 6.08 4.64 -7.79
C SER A 151 5.16 3.76 -6.95
N THR A 152 4.60 2.69 -7.54
CA THR A 152 3.68 1.78 -6.85
C THR A 152 3.57 0.44 -7.57
N SER A 153 3.24 -0.60 -6.81
CA SER A 153 2.82 -1.90 -7.36
C SER A 153 1.37 -1.94 -7.88
N TRP A 154 0.52 -0.97 -7.51
CA TRP A 154 -0.85 -0.86 -8.01
C TRP A 154 -0.96 0.18 -9.12
N VAL A 155 -1.02 -0.30 -10.37
CA VAL A 155 -0.90 0.55 -11.57
C VAL A 155 -2.12 1.41 -11.84
N ASP A 156 -3.29 1.00 -11.36
CA ASP A 156 -4.55 1.70 -11.58
C ASP A 156 -4.75 2.89 -10.62
N ILE A 157 -3.92 3.01 -9.58
CA ILE A 157 -4.05 4.06 -8.57
C ILE A 157 -3.93 5.46 -9.18
N TYR A 158 -3.13 5.62 -10.23
CA TYR A 158 -2.95 6.92 -10.90
C TYR A 158 -4.24 7.40 -11.54
N ASN A 159 -5.01 6.49 -12.14
CA ASN A 159 -6.16 6.83 -13.01
C ASN A 159 -7.51 6.75 -12.30
N ASN A 160 -7.58 6.17 -11.10
CA ASN A 160 -8.81 6.08 -10.31
C ASN A 160 -8.86 7.15 -9.22
N SER A 161 -10.05 7.59 -8.83
CA SER A 161 -10.23 8.48 -7.69
C SER A 161 -10.00 7.74 -6.36
N ALA A 162 -9.89 8.49 -5.25
CA ALA A 162 -9.89 7.91 -3.92
C ALA A 162 -10.80 8.75 -3.02
N ASN A 163 -11.77 8.13 -2.36
CA ASN A 163 -12.60 8.80 -1.35
C ASN A 163 -11.84 8.95 -0.01
N TYR A 164 -10.89 8.05 0.27
CA TYR A 164 -9.94 8.17 1.36
C TYR A 164 -8.54 7.78 0.89
N PHE A 165 -7.57 8.65 1.17
CA PHE A 165 -6.17 8.38 0.89
C PHE A 165 -5.31 9.07 1.94
N GLY A 166 -4.90 8.35 2.98
CA GLY A 166 -4.02 8.91 4.01
C GLY A 166 -3.96 8.12 5.31
N ILE A 167 -3.11 8.61 6.22
CA ILE A 167 -2.79 7.94 7.48
C ILE A 167 -3.98 7.98 8.45
N PHE A 168 -4.64 9.13 8.58
CA PHE A 168 -5.84 9.28 9.41
C PHE A 168 -6.98 8.39 8.92
N GLY A 169 -7.15 8.29 7.60
CA GLY A 169 -8.17 7.46 6.98
C GLY A 169 -9.58 7.79 7.47
N HIS A 170 -10.34 6.77 7.90
CA HIS A 170 -11.72 6.93 8.36
C HIS A 170 -11.89 6.45 9.81
N GLN A 171 -12.18 7.38 10.72
CA GLN A 171 -12.14 7.19 12.18
C GLN A 171 -13.51 7.40 12.88
N GLU A 172 -14.59 7.50 12.10
CA GLU A 172 -15.95 7.74 12.61
C GLU A 172 -16.59 6.46 13.14
N ASN A 173 -17.46 6.58 14.16
CA ASN A 173 -18.17 5.46 14.78
C ASN A 173 -17.21 4.31 15.22
N ALA A 174 -17.53 3.08 14.81
CA ALA A 174 -16.67 1.92 15.04
C ALA A 174 -15.64 1.72 13.91
N MET A 175 -15.66 2.57 12.87
CA MET A 175 -14.65 2.52 11.81
C MET A 175 -13.32 3.05 12.36
N ARG A 176 -12.30 2.22 12.24
CA ARG A 176 -10.90 2.54 12.62
C ARG A 176 -10.00 2.17 11.45
N ARG A 177 -10.25 2.76 10.29
CA ARG A 177 -9.53 2.50 9.04
C ARG A 177 -8.34 3.44 8.96
N THR A 178 -7.20 2.98 9.45
CA THR A 178 -5.93 3.72 9.48
C THR A 178 -5.09 3.35 8.25
N PHE A 179 -4.17 4.22 7.81
CA PHE A 179 -3.34 4.00 6.61
C PHE A 179 -4.19 3.50 5.45
N PHE A 180 -5.12 4.34 5.02
CA PHE A 180 -6.23 3.92 4.21
C PHE A 180 -6.08 4.43 2.78
N MET A 181 -5.99 3.51 1.82
CA MET A 181 -5.98 3.77 0.38
C MET A 181 -7.24 3.13 -0.19
N ASN A 182 -8.31 3.90 -0.32
CA ASN A 182 -9.62 3.43 -0.74
C ASN A 182 -10.14 4.21 -1.93
N HIS A 183 -10.67 3.48 -2.91
CA HIS A 183 -11.21 4.08 -4.12
C HIS A 183 -12.57 4.73 -3.85
N ASN A 184 -13.52 3.93 -3.36
CA ASN A 184 -14.91 4.34 -3.18
C ASN A 184 -15.58 3.58 -2.04
N TYR A 185 -16.65 4.18 -1.51
CA TYR A 185 -17.66 3.45 -0.76
C TYR A 185 -18.85 3.19 -1.66
N GLY A 186 -19.29 1.94 -1.68
CA GLY A 186 -20.45 1.50 -2.44
C GLY A 186 -21.45 0.76 -1.55
N THR A 187 -21.41 1.04 -0.24
CA THR A 187 -21.86 0.17 0.87
C THR A 187 -20.91 -1.01 1.08
N CYS A 188 -20.96 -1.66 2.25
CA CYS A 188 -20.02 -2.71 2.62
C CYS A 188 -19.77 -3.80 1.55
N PRO A 189 -20.78 -4.29 0.79
CA PRO A 189 -20.56 -5.27 -0.27
C PRO A 189 -19.82 -4.74 -1.50
N ASN A 190 -19.73 -3.42 -1.71
CA ASN A 190 -19.12 -2.80 -2.89
C ASN A 190 -18.00 -1.79 -2.55
N ASP A 191 -17.50 -1.80 -1.32
CA ASP A 191 -16.33 -1.00 -0.96
C ASP A 191 -15.09 -1.55 -1.68
N GLN A 192 -14.30 -0.68 -2.30
CA GLN A 192 -13.12 -1.06 -3.07
C GLN A 192 -11.90 -0.21 -2.70
N GLY A 193 -10.73 -0.83 -2.71
CA GLY A 193 -9.47 -0.12 -2.46
C GLY A 193 -8.23 -0.97 -2.65
N TRP A 194 -7.11 -0.43 -2.16
CA TRP A 194 -5.77 -1.00 -2.33
C TRP A 194 -5.18 -1.52 -1.03
N PHE A 195 -5.25 -0.73 0.05
CA PHE A 195 -4.76 -1.10 1.38
C PHE A 195 -5.55 -0.45 2.52
N VAL A 196 -5.65 -1.16 3.64
CA VAL A 196 -6.18 -0.63 4.89
C VAL A 196 -5.52 -1.32 6.10
N ALA A 197 -5.18 -0.52 7.12
CA ALA A 197 -4.93 -1.02 8.46
C ALA A 197 -6.18 -0.83 9.33
N VAL A 198 -6.86 -1.92 9.65
CA VAL A 198 -8.06 -1.90 10.49
C VAL A 198 -7.66 -2.01 11.95
N ASP A 199 -7.93 -0.92 12.67
CA ASP A 199 -7.60 -0.74 14.07
C ASP A 199 -8.80 -1.01 15.02
N ASN A 200 -9.67 -1.96 14.66
CA ASN A 200 -10.77 -2.40 15.50
C ASN A 200 -11.08 -3.88 15.25
N ILE A 201 -11.66 -4.55 16.26
CA ILE A 201 -12.19 -5.92 16.16
C ILE A 201 -13.56 -5.91 15.46
N LEU A 202 -14.39 -4.91 15.78
CA LEU A 202 -15.78 -4.80 15.34
C LEU A 202 -15.97 -3.61 14.39
N GLY A 203 -15.43 -3.72 13.18
CA GLY A 203 -15.72 -2.76 12.12
C GLY A 203 -17.16 -2.85 11.62
N ASP A 204 -17.65 -1.77 11.02
CA ASP A 204 -19.04 -1.66 10.55
C ASP A 204 -19.33 -2.63 9.39
N CYS A 205 -18.32 -2.94 8.58
CA CYS A 205 -18.43 -3.90 7.49
C CYS A 205 -17.87 -5.27 7.87
N MET A 206 -18.51 -6.34 7.40
CA MET A 206 -18.04 -7.72 7.63
C MET A 206 -16.59 -7.95 7.17
N TRP A 207 -16.15 -7.27 6.10
CA TRP A 207 -14.79 -7.38 5.59
C TRP A 207 -13.72 -6.80 6.54
N GLU A 208 -14.13 -6.03 7.55
CA GLU A 208 -13.28 -5.43 8.60
C GLU A 208 -13.20 -6.26 9.88
N GLN A 209 -14.19 -7.13 10.11
CA GLN A 209 -14.35 -7.80 11.40
C GLN A 209 -13.36 -8.94 11.56
N THR A 210 -12.60 -8.91 12.65
CA THR A 210 -11.58 -9.92 12.92
C THR A 210 -11.18 -9.93 14.41
N PRO A 211 -11.05 -11.10 15.05
CA PRO A 211 -10.46 -11.18 16.39
C PRO A 211 -8.95 -10.92 16.36
N LYS A 212 -8.30 -10.95 15.19
CA LYS A 212 -6.86 -10.76 14.99
C LYS A 212 -6.54 -9.29 14.65
N PHE A 213 -6.78 -8.40 15.60
CA PHE A 213 -6.51 -6.95 15.46
C PHE A 213 -5.06 -6.58 15.85
N PRO A 214 -4.41 -5.62 15.18
CA PRO A 214 -4.89 -4.94 13.98
C PRO A 214 -4.76 -5.84 12.75
N MET A 215 -5.57 -5.58 11.73
CA MET A 215 -5.58 -6.33 10.47
C MET A 215 -5.11 -5.45 9.32
N PHE A 216 -4.22 -5.97 8.48
CA PHE A 216 -3.69 -5.25 7.33
C PHE A 216 -4.18 -5.90 6.06
N LYS A 217 -5.28 -5.40 5.51
CA LYS A 217 -5.93 -5.97 4.33
C LYS A 217 -5.48 -5.23 3.08
N TYR A 218 -5.22 -5.98 2.01
CA TYR A 218 -4.73 -5.42 0.75
C TYR A 218 -5.25 -6.18 -0.47
N SER A 219 -5.30 -5.49 -1.61
CA SER A 219 -5.51 -6.13 -2.92
C SER A 219 -4.25 -6.86 -3.34
N THR A 220 -4.33 -8.18 -3.59
CA THR A 220 -3.16 -9.00 -3.97
C THR A 220 -2.76 -8.82 -5.44
N GLY A 221 -3.64 -8.25 -6.25
CA GLY A 221 -3.37 -7.90 -7.64
C GLY A 221 -2.64 -6.56 -7.76
N ASN A 222 -2.39 -6.15 -8.99
CA ASN A 222 -1.81 -4.83 -9.30
C ASN A 222 -2.87 -3.73 -9.52
N ILE A 223 -4.14 -3.99 -9.13
CA ILE A 223 -5.23 -3.02 -9.19
C ILE A 223 -6.03 -3.01 -7.88
N MET A 224 -6.93 -2.04 -7.68
CA MET A 224 -7.89 -2.06 -6.58
C MET A 224 -8.83 -3.27 -6.68
N ILE A 225 -9.38 -3.69 -5.55
CA ILE A 225 -10.31 -4.81 -5.48
C ILE A 225 -11.47 -4.47 -4.55
N ASN A 226 -12.61 -5.12 -4.76
CA ASN A 226 -13.67 -5.14 -3.76
C ASN A 226 -13.19 -5.89 -2.51
N TRP A 227 -13.38 -5.31 -1.33
CA TRP A 227 -12.88 -5.88 -0.07
C TRP A 227 -13.46 -7.24 0.30
N ASN A 228 -14.57 -7.64 -0.32
CA ASN A 228 -15.23 -8.92 -0.09
C ASN A 228 -14.78 -10.01 -1.07
N GLU A 229 -13.93 -9.70 -2.05
CA GLU A 229 -13.44 -10.67 -3.02
C GLU A 229 -12.27 -11.52 -2.49
N ALA A 230 -12.14 -12.72 -3.05
CA ALA A 230 -11.09 -13.68 -2.72
C ALA A 230 -9.68 -13.21 -3.10
N LYS A 231 -9.55 -12.15 -3.91
CA LYS A 231 -8.26 -11.53 -4.30
C LYS A 231 -7.79 -10.46 -3.30
N THR A 232 -8.19 -10.63 -2.04
CA THR A 232 -7.66 -9.88 -0.90
C THR A 232 -6.87 -10.82 0.00
N ASP A 233 -5.87 -10.31 0.70
CA ASP A 233 -5.15 -11.06 1.73
C ASP A 233 -4.80 -10.14 2.91
N HIS A 234 -4.34 -10.74 4.01
CA HIS A 234 -3.89 -10.07 5.22
C HIS A 234 -2.38 -10.15 5.37
N ALA A 235 -1.72 -9.01 5.48
CA ALA A 235 -0.29 -8.90 5.70
C ALA A 235 0.08 -9.17 7.16
N GLU A 236 1.30 -9.66 7.41
CA GLU A 236 1.84 -9.85 8.76
C GLU A 236 2.29 -8.51 9.36
N TYR A 237 2.82 -7.65 8.51
CA TYR A 237 3.21 -6.30 8.86
C TYR A 237 3.30 -5.41 7.63
N PHE A 238 3.20 -4.11 7.84
CA PHE A 238 3.65 -3.11 6.87
C PHE A 238 4.73 -2.24 7.52
N ALA A 239 5.57 -1.65 6.70
CA ALA A 239 6.65 -0.79 7.14
C ALA A 239 6.65 0.52 6.37
N VAL A 240 6.95 1.60 7.09
CA VAL A 240 7.19 2.93 6.54
C VAL A 240 8.68 3.18 6.60
N PHE A 241 9.28 3.49 5.46
CA PHE A 241 10.67 3.89 5.34
C PHE A 241 10.75 5.33 4.87
N VAL A 242 11.79 6.03 5.32
CA VAL A 242 12.10 7.37 4.84
C VAL A 242 13.50 7.40 4.26
N LYS A 243 13.71 8.33 3.32
CA LYS A 243 15.03 8.68 2.81
C LYS A 243 15.21 10.18 2.96
N TYR A 244 16.37 10.58 3.45
CA TYR A 244 16.70 12.00 3.57
C TYR A 244 17.22 12.55 2.25
N ASN A 245 17.00 13.85 2.01
CA ASN A 245 17.71 14.60 0.98
C ASN A 245 19.22 14.39 1.17
N LYS A 246 19.93 14.15 0.07
CA LYS A 246 21.40 14.14 0.11
C LYS A 246 21.86 15.50 0.63
N SER A 247 22.69 15.51 1.66
CA SER A 247 23.37 16.74 2.07
C SER A 247 24.17 17.26 0.88
N THR A 248 23.80 18.44 0.40
CA THR A 248 24.59 19.22 -0.58
C THR A 248 25.86 19.73 0.06
#